data_AF-A0A4Q3S0C2-F1
#
_entry.id   AF-A0A4Q3S0C2-F1
#
_cell.length_a   1.000
_cell.length_b   1.000
_cell.length_c   1.000
_cell.angle_alpha   90.00
_cell.angle_beta   90.00
_cell.angle_gamma   90.00
#
_symmetry.space_group_name_H-M   'P 1'
#
loop_
_entity.id
_entity.type
_entity.pdbx_description
1 polymer ?
#
loop_
_entity_poly.entity_id
_entity_poly.type
_entity_poly.pdbx_seq_one_letter_code
_entity_poly.pdbx_strand_id
1 'polypeptide(L)'
;MLTRSSLYHSTTWAIYSPYSILCLSSWPLYLSARNGNYMNAKTELLILGVAILSVFVIMIVFIIFFLILFQRNRQLNIKEKAQLQSNFQKELLTTQLETQEATFNKIGEELHDNIGQLLSSTRILIGITERSIPVVPDTLIKADETLATAIHDLRMLSKSLSKEWLSQFDLLENLQLHVNRINSGQRINLTLESSLRVIPLSSDYQVMLFRIIQEAIHNAIKHANAKSIIVQIQKATNLSIT
;
A
#
# COMPACT_ATOMS: atom_id res chain seq x y z
N MET A 1 20.05 -84.05 -79.84
CA MET A 1 20.71 -85.28 -79.36
C MET A 1 19.76 -86.00 -78.42
N LEU A 2 19.69 -87.33 -78.51
CA LEU A 2 19.11 -88.22 -77.49
C LEU A 2 20.14 -88.38 -76.35
N THR A 3 19.85 -88.85 -75.13
CA THR A 3 18.64 -89.48 -74.55
C THR A 3 18.49 -88.98 -73.08
N ARG A 4 18.07 -89.65 -71.98
CA ARG A 4 17.60 -91.02 -71.64
C ARG A 4 16.70 -90.98 -70.38
N SER A 5 15.60 -91.76 -70.38
CA SER A 5 15.12 -92.70 -69.33
C SER A 5 15.39 -92.42 -67.82
N SER A 6 14.49 -92.67 -66.86
CA SER A 6 13.22 -93.46 -66.82
C SER A 6 12.53 -93.25 -65.42
N LEU A 7 11.44 -93.92 -64.95
CA LEU A 7 10.79 -95.19 -65.30
C LEU A 7 9.23 -95.15 -65.07
N TYR A 8 8.68 -96.09 -64.30
CA TYR A 8 7.26 -96.37 -63.99
C TYR A 8 7.11 -96.59 -62.44
N HIS A 9 5.96 -96.78 -61.76
CA HIS A 9 4.57 -97.10 -62.16
C HIS A 9 3.50 -96.72 -61.06
N SER A 10 2.30 -97.35 -61.10
CA SER A 10 1.13 -97.32 -60.17
C SER A 10 0.30 -96.00 -60.08
N THR A 11 -0.91 -95.88 -60.66
CA THR A 11 -2.28 -96.33 -60.22
C THR A 11 -2.90 -95.47 -59.09
N THR A 12 -4.17 -95.03 -59.08
CA THR A 12 -5.38 -95.33 -59.90
C THR A 12 -6.51 -94.30 -59.71
N TRP A 13 -7.52 -94.27 -60.62
CA TRP A 13 -8.93 -93.78 -60.52
C TRP A 13 -9.23 -92.45 -59.77
N ALA A 14 -9.74 -91.41 -60.45
CA ALA A 14 -11.17 -91.06 -60.62
C ALA A 14 -11.91 -90.73 -59.29
N ILE A 15 -12.71 -89.66 -59.18
CA ILE A 15 -13.99 -89.42 -59.88
C ILE A 15 -14.32 -87.90 -59.94
N TYR A 16 -14.95 -87.44 -61.03
CA TYR A 16 -15.60 -86.12 -61.08
C TYR A 16 -16.92 -86.14 -60.28
N SER A 17 -17.11 -85.22 -59.34
CA SER A 17 -18.34 -85.09 -58.54
C SER A 17 -19.02 -83.73 -58.78
N PRO A 18 -20.33 -83.66 -59.06
CA PRO A 18 -20.99 -82.44 -59.55
C PRO A 18 -21.23 -81.35 -58.50
N TYR A 19 -20.95 -81.61 -57.22
CA TYR A 19 -21.29 -80.70 -56.11
C TYR A 19 -20.35 -79.48 -55.96
N SER A 20 -19.26 -79.40 -56.71
CA SER A 20 -18.23 -78.34 -56.58
C SER A 20 -18.71 -76.93 -56.93
N ILE A 21 -19.79 -76.79 -57.71
CA ILE A 21 -20.28 -75.49 -58.19
C ILE A 21 -21.04 -74.71 -57.10
N LEU A 22 -21.61 -75.38 -56.09
CA LEU A 22 -22.41 -74.74 -55.04
C LEU A 22 -21.60 -73.90 -54.05
N CYS A 23 -20.28 -74.08 -53.95
CA CYS A 23 -19.44 -73.31 -53.02
C CYS A 23 -19.07 -71.90 -53.49
N LEU A 24 -19.27 -71.57 -54.77
CA LEU A 24 -18.90 -70.26 -55.33
C LEU A 24 -19.94 -69.16 -55.07
N SER A 25 -21.20 -69.51 -54.76
CA SER A 25 -22.26 -68.55 -54.45
C SER A 25 -22.22 -68.04 -53.00
N SER A 26 -21.63 -68.81 -52.07
CA SER A 26 -21.58 -68.50 -50.64
C SER A 26 -20.30 -67.77 -50.21
N TRP A 27 -19.21 -67.90 -50.96
CA TRP A 27 -17.94 -67.20 -50.72
C TRP A 27 -18.06 -65.66 -50.66
N PRO A 28 -18.84 -64.99 -51.53
CA PRO A 28 -19.05 -63.53 -51.44
C PRO A 28 -19.80 -63.12 -50.17
N LEU A 29 -20.81 -63.88 -49.75
CA LEU A 29 -21.53 -63.61 -48.49
C LEU A 29 -20.60 -63.78 -47.28
N TYR A 30 -19.78 -64.81 -47.25
CA TYR A 30 -18.83 -65.03 -46.14
C TYR A 30 -17.80 -63.90 -46.02
N LEU A 31 -17.22 -63.45 -47.14
CA LEU A 31 -16.32 -62.30 -47.14
C LEU A 31 -17.02 -60.99 -46.79
N SER A 32 -18.25 -60.78 -47.26
CA SER A 32 -19.07 -59.60 -46.92
C SER A 32 -19.39 -59.55 -45.42
N ALA A 33 -19.88 -60.66 -44.83
CA ALA A 33 -20.17 -60.76 -43.40
C ALA A 33 -18.91 -60.61 -42.54
N ARG A 34 -17.79 -61.23 -42.94
CA ARG A 34 -16.51 -61.14 -42.24
C ARG A 34 -15.95 -59.72 -42.28
N ASN A 35 -16.00 -59.03 -43.42
CA ASN A 35 -15.60 -57.64 -43.53
C ASN A 35 -16.56 -56.71 -42.77
N GLY A 36 -17.87 -56.97 -42.79
CA GLY A 36 -18.86 -56.24 -42.00
C GLY A 36 -18.52 -56.24 -40.51
N ASN A 37 -18.28 -57.42 -39.93
CA ASN A 37 -17.86 -57.53 -38.53
C ASN A 37 -16.52 -56.82 -38.24
N TYR A 38 -15.53 -56.90 -39.15
CA TYR A 38 -14.27 -56.18 -38.99
C TYR A 38 -14.39 -54.65 -39.12
N MET A 39 -15.34 -54.15 -39.91
CA MET A 39 -15.60 -52.71 -40.03
C MET A 39 -16.39 -52.20 -38.81
N ASN A 40 -17.40 -52.94 -38.36
CA ASN A 40 -18.19 -52.62 -37.17
C ASN A 40 -17.30 -52.55 -35.92
N ALA A 41 -16.45 -53.55 -35.68
CA ALA A 41 -15.51 -53.57 -34.56
C ALA A 41 -14.50 -52.40 -34.60
N LYS A 42 -14.08 -51.96 -35.80
CA LYS A 42 -13.25 -50.75 -35.94
C LYS A 42 -14.02 -49.48 -35.60
N THR A 43 -15.29 -49.35 -36.02
CA THR A 43 -16.11 -48.19 -35.65
C THR A 43 -16.41 -48.14 -34.17
N GLU A 44 -16.66 -49.27 -33.51
CA GLU A 44 -16.87 -49.34 -32.05
C GLU A 44 -15.62 -48.88 -31.28
N LEU A 45 -14.43 -49.35 -31.67
CA LEU A 45 -13.16 -48.92 -31.07
C LEU A 45 -12.88 -47.42 -31.28
N LEU A 46 -13.23 -46.87 -32.45
CA LEU A 46 -13.11 -45.42 -32.71
C LEU A 46 -14.09 -44.60 -31.86
N ILE A 47 -15.34 -45.04 -31.73
CA ILE A 47 -16.36 -44.37 -30.90
C ILE A 47 -15.92 -44.37 -29.42
N LEU A 48 -15.43 -45.50 -28.91
CA LEU A 48 -14.89 -45.60 -27.55
C LEU A 48 -13.68 -44.67 -27.33
N GLY A 49 -12.74 -44.62 -28.28
CA GLY A 49 -11.60 -43.71 -28.22
C GLY A 49 -11.99 -42.23 -28.17
N VAL A 50 -12.96 -41.82 -29.00
CA VAL A 50 -13.50 -40.45 -29.03
C VAL A 50 -14.26 -40.12 -27.75
N ALA A 51 -15.04 -41.06 -27.20
CA ALA A 51 -15.77 -40.88 -25.94
C ALA A 51 -14.81 -40.73 -24.74
N ILE A 52 -13.74 -41.53 -24.69
CA ILE A 52 -12.71 -41.41 -23.65
C ILE A 52 -12.01 -40.04 -23.76
N LEU A 53 -11.63 -39.63 -24.97
CA LEU A 53 -10.98 -38.34 -25.20
C LEU A 53 -11.88 -37.16 -24.81
N SER A 54 -13.19 -37.20 -25.12
CA SER A 54 -14.11 -36.11 -24.76
C SER A 54 -14.29 -35.99 -23.25
N VAL A 55 -14.35 -37.10 -22.51
CA VAL A 55 -14.37 -37.11 -21.04
C VAL A 55 -13.09 -36.51 -20.47
N PHE A 56 -11.91 -36.84 -21.00
CA PHE A 56 -10.65 -36.21 -20.58
C PHE A 56 -10.63 -34.70 -20.86
N VAL A 57 -11.12 -34.24 -22.02
CA VAL A 57 -11.20 -32.81 -22.34
C VAL A 57 -12.16 -32.09 -21.39
N ILE A 58 -13.34 -32.65 -21.11
CA ILE A 58 -14.31 -32.09 -20.15
C ILE A 58 -13.69 -32.00 -18.74
N MET A 59 -12.98 -33.04 -18.29
CA MET A 59 -12.30 -33.05 -17.00
C MET A 59 -11.20 -31.97 -16.93
N ILE A 60 -10.40 -31.80 -17.98
CA ILE A 60 -9.37 -30.74 -18.05
C ILE A 60 -10.02 -29.34 -17.99
N VAL A 61 -11.08 -29.11 -18.76
CA VAL A 61 -11.84 -27.83 -18.74
C VAL A 61 -12.42 -27.56 -17.36
N PHE A 62 -13.00 -28.57 -16.70
CA PHE A 62 -13.53 -28.45 -15.33
C PHE A 62 -12.43 -28.11 -14.31
N ILE A 63 -11.27 -28.77 -14.38
CA ILE A 63 -10.12 -28.47 -13.51
C ILE A 63 -9.62 -27.04 -13.73
N ILE A 64 -9.46 -26.60 -14.98
CA ILE A 64 -9.04 -25.23 -15.32
C ILE A 64 -10.05 -24.21 -14.79
N PHE A 65 -11.35 -24.44 -14.99
CA PHE A 65 -12.42 -23.58 -14.48
C PHE A 65 -12.40 -23.48 -12.95
N PHE A 66 -12.27 -24.60 -12.25
CA PHE A 66 -12.17 -24.65 -10.79
C PHE A 66 -10.92 -23.91 -10.27
N LEU A 67 -9.77 -24.10 -10.92
CA LEU A 67 -8.53 -23.38 -10.58
C LEU A 67 -8.67 -21.86 -10.79
N ILE A 68 -9.36 -21.41 -11.85
CA ILE A 68 -9.63 -19.99 -12.09
C ILE A 68 -10.53 -19.42 -10.99
N LEU A 69 -11.61 -20.12 -10.59
CA LEU A 69 -12.47 -19.68 -9.49
C LEU A 69 -11.71 -19.61 -8.15
N PHE A 70 -10.91 -20.63 -7.85
CA PHE A 70 -10.09 -20.69 -6.63
C PHE A 70 -9.05 -19.56 -6.58
N GLN A 71 -8.37 -19.30 -7.70
CA GLN A 71 -7.45 -18.16 -7.81
C GLN A 71 -8.17 -16.81 -7.66
N ARG A 72 -9.34 -16.62 -8.28
CA ARG A 72 -10.12 -15.37 -8.14
C ARG A 72 -10.52 -15.11 -6.70
N ASN A 73 -11.03 -16.11 -5.98
CA ASN A 73 -11.34 -15.96 -4.55
C ASN A 73 -10.07 -15.68 -3.72
N ARG A 74 -8.96 -16.36 -3.98
CA ARG A 74 -7.68 -16.08 -3.28
C ARG A 74 -7.21 -14.64 -3.52
N GLN A 75 -7.30 -14.13 -4.75
CA GLN A 75 -6.91 -12.75 -5.09
C GLN A 75 -7.84 -11.70 -4.46
N LEU A 76 -9.14 -11.98 -4.35
CA LEU A 76 -10.07 -11.13 -3.61
C LEU A 76 -9.70 -11.07 -2.12
N ASN A 77 -9.52 -12.22 -1.47
CA ASN A 77 -9.17 -12.30 -0.05
C ASN A 77 -7.80 -11.66 0.27
N ILE A 78 -6.85 -11.68 -0.67
CA ILE A 78 -5.57 -10.96 -0.53
C ILE A 78 -5.76 -9.45 -0.63
N LYS A 79 -6.55 -8.96 -1.61
CA LYS A 79 -6.87 -7.54 -1.75
C LYS A 79 -7.64 -7.00 -0.54
N GLU A 80 -8.62 -7.74 -0.05
CA GLU A 80 -9.41 -7.40 1.13
C GLU A 80 -8.51 -7.30 2.37
N LYS A 81 -7.64 -8.29 2.62
CA LYS A 81 -6.67 -8.23 3.73
C LYS A 81 -5.70 -7.05 3.62
N ALA A 82 -5.19 -6.78 2.41
CA ALA A 82 -4.33 -5.61 2.19
C ALA A 82 -5.07 -4.28 2.41
N GLN A 83 -6.35 -4.19 2.02
CA GLN A 83 -7.19 -3.01 2.26
C GLN A 83 -7.50 -2.83 3.74
N LEU A 84 -7.84 -3.90 4.46
CA LEU A 84 -8.05 -3.88 5.91
C LEU A 84 -6.78 -3.47 6.65
N GLN A 85 -5.61 -4.01 6.27
CA GLN A 85 -4.32 -3.59 6.81
C GLN A 85 -4.01 -2.12 6.52
N SER A 86 -4.27 -1.62 5.31
CA SER A 86 -4.07 -0.21 4.96
C SER A 86 -5.03 0.72 5.70
N ASN A 87 -6.28 0.31 5.90
CA ASN A 87 -7.27 1.08 6.66
C ASN A 87 -6.88 1.13 8.15
N PHE A 88 -6.55 -0.01 8.75
CA PHE A 88 -6.09 -0.10 10.14
C PHE A 88 -4.80 0.69 10.40
N GLN A 89 -3.85 0.68 9.44
CA GLN A 89 -2.66 1.54 9.52
C GLN A 89 -3.00 3.03 9.50
N LYS A 90 -3.96 3.46 8.67
CA LYS A 90 -4.43 4.86 8.65
C LYS A 90 -5.13 5.23 9.96
N GLU A 91 -5.99 4.36 10.46
CA GLU A 91 -6.74 4.54 11.72
C GLU A 91 -5.80 4.65 12.92
N LEU A 92 -4.78 3.79 13.01
CA LEU A 92 -3.72 3.92 14.02
C LEU A 92 -2.97 5.26 13.91
N LEU A 93 -2.64 5.72 12.69
CA LEU A 93 -1.95 6.98 12.47
C LEU A 93 -2.84 8.20 12.82
N THR A 94 -4.13 8.19 12.49
CA THR A 94 -5.06 9.27 12.88
C THR A 94 -5.25 9.30 14.39
N THR A 95 -5.49 8.14 15.05
CA THR A 95 -5.59 8.07 16.51
C THR A 95 -4.31 8.54 17.21
N GLN A 96 -3.12 8.25 16.66
CA GLN A 96 -1.86 8.75 17.19
C GLN A 96 -1.74 10.28 17.07
N LEU A 97 -2.09 10.85 15.91
CA LEU A 97 -2.08 12.30 15.70
C LEU A 97 -3.10 13.03 16.58
N GLU A 98 -4.32 12.50 16.70
CA GLU A 98 -5.38 13.04 17.58
C GLU A 98 -4.96 13.00 19.06
N THR A 99 -4.36 11.88 19.52
CA THR A 99 -3.85 11.75 20.88
C THR A 99 -2.70 12.72 21.16
N GLN A 100 -1.79 12.90 20.18
CA GLN A 100 -0.70 13.86 20.27
C GLN A 100 -1.20 15.31 20.30
N GLU A 101 -2.18 15.65 19.47
CA GLU A 101 -2.79 16.98 19.41
C GLU A 101 -3.54 17.31 20.70
N ALA A 102 -4.36 16.39 21.22
CA ALA A 102 -5.01 16.54 22.52
C ALA A 102 -4.00 16.72 23.67
N THR A 103 -2.87 16.00 23.62
CA THR A 103 -1.77 16.16 24.59
C THR A 103 -1.11 17.54 24.49
N PHE A 104 -0.84 18.03 23.27
CA PHE A 104 -0.28 19.38 23.08
C PHE A 104 -1.26 20.48 23.51
N ASN A 105 -2.56 20.36 23.23
CA ASN A 105 -3.57 21.31 23.71
C ASN A 105 -3.55 21.43 25.23
N LYS A 106 -3.63 20.29 25.92
CA LYS A 106 -3.61 20.22 27.39
C LYS A 106 -2.32 20.79 28.00
N ILE A 107 -1.15 20.54 27.40
CA ILE A 107 0.11 21.15 27.84
C ILE A 107 0.09 22.67 27.59
N GLY A 108 -0.48 23.13 26.47
CA GLY A 108 -0.66 24.54 26.17
C GLY A 108 -1.51 25.27 27.22
N GLU A 109 -2.61 24.64 27.65
CA GLU A 109 -3.50 25.11 28.72
C GLU A 109 -2.80 25.11 30.09
N GLU A 110 -2.24 23.98 30.53
CA GLU A 110 -1.56 23.86 31.83
C GLU A 110 -0.37 24.84 31.96
N LEU A 111 0.36 25.11 30.88
CA LEU A 111 1.41 26.14 30.86
C LEU A 111 0.85 27.56 30.97
N HIS A 112 -0.31 27.84 30.39
CA HIS A 112 -0.94 29.16 30.48
C HIS A 112 -1.48 29.43 31.89
N ASP A 113 -2.30 28.51 32.40
CA ASP A 113 -3.07 28.71 33.62
C ASP A 113 -2.24 28.51 34.89
N ASN A 114 -1.33 27.54 34.93
CA ASN A 114 -0.51 27.33 36.12
C ASN A 114 0.75 28.20 36.08
N ILE A 115 1.64 27.97 35.11
CA ILE A 115 2.94 28.64 35.05
C ILE A 115 2.78 30.11 34.63
N GLY A 116 1.90 30.40 33.68
CA GLY A 116 1.68 31.78 33.19
C GLY A 116 1.08 32.69 34.25
N GLN A 117 0.15 32.21 35.08
CA GLN A 117 -0.39 32.96 36.22
C GLN A 117 0.65 33.10 37.34
N LEU A 118 1.43 32.06 37.64
CA LEU A 118 2.49 32.11 38.66
C LEU A 118 3.58 33.14 38.31
N LEU A 119 4.11 33.12 37.09
CA LEU A 119 5.11 34.11 36.64
C LEU A 119 4.53 35.53 36.61
N SER A 120 3.28 35.70 36.15
CA SER A 120 2.61 37.01 36.16
C SER A 120 2.41 37.55 37.58
N SER A 121 2.07 36.68 38.54
CA SER A 121 1.93 37.02 39.96
C SER A 121 3.27 37.40 40.59
N THR A 122 4.34 36.65 40.30
CA THR A 122 5.71 36.98 40.71
C THR A 122 6.13 38.35 40.19
N ARG A 123 5.77 38.69 38.93
CA ARG A 123 6.06 40.00 38.35
C ARG A 123 5.30 41.15 39.04
N ILE A 124 4.06 40.91 39.45
CA ILE A 124 3.28 41.87 40.25
C ILE A 124 3.96 42.11 41.62
N LEU A 125 4.48 41.06 42.27
CA LEU A 125 5.21 41.19 43.54
C LEU A 125 6.54 41.97 43.37
N ILE A 126 7.26 41.78 42.26
CA ILE A 126 8.43 42.61 41.90
C ILE A 126 8.01 44.07 41.74
N GLY A 127 6.99 44.37 40.93
CA GLY A 127 6.51 45.74 40.70
C GLY A 127 5.89 46.43 41.94
N ILE A 128 5.47 45.68 42.95
CA ILE A 128 5.12 46.20 44.29
C ILE A 128 6.40 46.52 45.08
N THR A 129 7.38 45.62 45.03
CA THR A 129 8.67 45.76 45.72
C THR A 129 9.44 46.98 45.21
N GLU A 130 9.56 47.17 43.90
CA GLU A 130 10.19 48.34 43.27
C GLU A 130 9.60 49.67 43.76
N ARG A 131 8.28 49.74 43.96
CA ARG A 131 7.58 50.95 44.45
C ARG A 131 7.77 51.22 45.95
N SER A 132 8.29 50.24 46.70
CA SER A 132 8.48 50.33 48.16
C SER A 132 9.91 50.71 48.57
N ILE A 133 10.86 50.73 47.64
CA ILE A 133 12.29 50.98 47.90
C ILE A 133 12.69 52.35 47.30
N PRO A 134 13.39 53.24 48.04
CA PRO A 134 13.78 54.56 47.53
C PRO A 134 14.75 54.55 46.32
N VAL A 135 15.52 53.46 46.17
CA VAL A 135 16.45 53.24 45.05
C VAL A 135 16.31 51.78 44.62
N VAL A 136 15.81 51.55 43.41
CA VAL A 136 15.67 50.20 42.83
C VAL A 136 17.06 49.68 42.43
N PRO A 137 17.51 48.49 42.90
CA PRO A 137 18.78 47.92 42.47
C PRO A 137 18.74 47.44 41.01
N ASP A 138 19.84 47.60 40.27
CA ASP A 138 20.03 47.06 38.92
C ASP A 138 19.68 45.57 38.79
N THR A 139 19.89 44.79 39.86
CA THR A 139 19.59 43.36 39.92
C THR A 139 18.09 43.07 39.94
N LEU A 140 17.26 43.98 40.46
CA LEU A 140 15.80 43.86 40.46
C LEU A 140 15.23 44.23 39.09
N ILE A 141 15.75 45.29 38.46
CA ILE A 141 15.39 45.68 37.08
C ILE A 141 15.68 44.53 36.11
N LYS A 142 16.89 43.97 36.16
CA LYS A 142 17.28 42.81 35.33
C LYS A 142 16.45 41.56 35.63
N ALA A 143 15.94 41.41 36.85
CA ALA A 143 15.02 40.32 37.19
C ALA A 143 13.63 40.52 36.56
N ASP A 144 13.10 41.74 36.55
CA ASP A 144 11.84 42.04 35.83
C ASP A 144 11.99 41.86 34.31
N GLU A 145 13.07 42.36 33.71
CA GLU A 145 13.36 42.18 32.27
C GLU A 145 13.46 40.70 31.89
N THR A 146 14.17 39.90 32.70
CA THR A 146 14.30 38.45 32.51
C THR A 146 12.95 37.74 32.67
N LEU A 147 12.16 38.12 33.69
CA LEU A 147 10.84 37.54 33.95
C LEU A 147 9.82 37.93 32.88
N ALA A 148 9.84 39.16 32.38
CA ALA A 148 9.02 39.63 31.27
C ALA A 148 9.32 38.84 29.98
N THR A 149 10.60 38.58 29.72
CA THR A 149 11.05 37.72 28.61
C THR A 149 10.54 36.29 28.78
N ALA A 150 10.72 35.69 29.96
CA ALA A 150 10.24 34.34 30.26
C ALA A 150 8.70 34.21 30.14
N ILE A 151 7.93 35.24 30.56
CA ILE A 151 6.47 35.30 30.38
C ILE A 151 6.09 35.38 28.89
N HIS A 152 6.85 36.13 28.08
CA HIS A 152 6.64 36.20 26.64
C HIS A 152 6.89 34.84 25.98
N ASP A 153 8.05 34.24 26.23
CA ASP A 153 8.44 32.95 25.65
C ASP A 153 7.50 31.81 26.06
N LEU A 154 7.07 31.77 27.33
CA LEU A 154 6.06 30.82 27.81
C LEU A 154 4.73 30.97 27.07
N ARG A 155 4.25 32.21 26.88
CA ARG A 155 3.01 32.48 26.13
C ARG A 155 3.14 32.09 24.66
N MET A 156 4.29 32.34 24.04
CA MET A 156 4.55 31.91 22.66
C MET A 156 4.74 30.38 22.53
N LEU A 157 5.21 29.71 23.59
CA LEU A 157 5.26 28.25 23.65
C LEU A 157 3.86 27.65 23.78
N SER A 158 3.08 28.07 24.77
CA SER A 158 1.67 27.66 24.98
C SER A 158 0.83 27.83 23.70
N LYS A 159 0.92 29.00 23.05
CA LYS A 159 0.28 29.27 21.75
C LYS A 159 0.71 28.32 20.63
N SER A 160 1.99 27.95 20.55
CA SER A 160 2.46 26.97 19.55
C SER A 160 2.02 25.52 19.83
N LEU A 161 1.46 25.26 21.01
CA LEU A 161 0.96 23.95 21.43
C LEU A 161 -0.56 23.85 21.30
N SER A 162 -1.32 24.94 21.48
CA SER A 162 -2.78 24.96 21.27
C SER A 162 -3.18 24.86 19.78
N LYS A 163 -3.99 23.85 19.44
CA LYS A 163 -4.69 23.73 18.15
C LYS A 163 -5.55 24.96 17.88
N GLU A 164 -6.32 25.42 18.87
CA GLU A 164 -7.24 26.54 18.69
C GLU A 164 -6.49 27.82 18.35
N TRP A 165 -5.34 28.09 18.98
CA TRP A 165 -4.48 29.20 18.58
C TRP A 165 -3.94 29.02 17.15
N LEU A 166 -3.36 27.85 16.83
CA LEU A 166 -2.82 27.58 15.49
C LEU A 166 -3.90 27.70 14.40
N SER A 167 -5.15 27.33 14.71
CA SER A 167 -6.27 27.33 13.76
C SER A 167 -6.75 28.72 13.33
N GLN A 168 -6.35 29.77 14.05
CA GLN A 168 -6.71 31.18 13.79
C GLN A 168 -5.81 31.84 12.73
N PHE A 169 -4.68 31.21 12.37
CA PHE A 169 -3.68 31.76 11.45
C PHE A 169 -3.36 30.77 10.33
N ASP A 170 -3.02 31.26 9.13
CA ASP A 170 -2.58 30.39 8.04
C ASP A 170 -1.22 29.73 8.37
N LEU A 171 -0.98 28.55 7.78
CA LEU A 171 0.22 27.74 7.96
C LEU A 171 1.52 28.54 7.76
N LEU A 172 1.55 29.47 6.81
CA LEU A 172 2.71 30.31 6.53
C LEU A 172 3.04 31.27 7.69
N GLU A 173 2.02 31.82 8.36
CA GLU A 173 2.21 32.72 9.50
C GLU A 173 2.62 31.93 10.76
N ASN A 174 1.95 30.81 11.02
CA ASN A 174 2.34 29.88 12.09
C ASN A 174 3.79 29.39 11.92
N LEU A 175 4.20 29.04 10.70
CA LEU A 175 5.59 28.69 10.40
C LEU A 175 6.55 29.87 10.60
N GLN A 176 6.22 31.07 10.13
CA GLN A 176 7.09 32.24 10.32
C GLN A 176 7.30 32.58 11.80
N LEU A 177 6.25 32.48 12.63
CA LEU A 177 6.35 32.63 14.08
C LEU A 177 7.25 31.54 14.71
N HIS A 178 7.13 30.29 14.26
CA HIS A 178 7.97 29.18 14.71
C HIS A 178 9.44 29.34 14.30
N VAL A 179 9.70 29.80 13.07
CA VAL A 179 11.03 30.13 12.54
C VAL A 179 11.68 31.24 13.35
N ASN A 180 10.97 32.34 13.57
CA ASN A 180 11.47 33.48 14.36
C ASN A 180 11.88 33.05 15.78
N ARG A 181 11.11 32.16 16.42
CA ARG A 181 11.39 31.62 17.76
C ARG A 181 12.58 30.65 17.81
N ILE A 182 12.88 29.93 16.73
CA ILE A 182 14.08 29.09 16.65
C ILE A 182 15.32 29.97 16.44
N ASN A 183 15.21 30.99 15.59
CA ASN A 183 16.30 31.92 15.31
C ASN A 183 16.64 32.84 16.50
N SER A 184 15.67 33.22 17.34
CA SER A 184 15.94 33.99 18.57
C SER A 184 16.80 33.22 19.58
N GLY A 185 16.82 31.88 19.52
CA GLY A 185 17.73 31.03 20.29
C GLY A 185 19.18 31.02 19.78
N GLN A 186 19.49 31.69 18.66
CA GLN A 186 20.82 31.93 18.07
C GLN A 186 21.70 30.68 17.78
N ARG A 187 21.17 29.46 17.88
CA ARG A 187 21.94 28.22 17.69
C ARG A 187 22.02 27.73 16.24
N ILE A 188 20.99 28.02 15.43
CA ILE A 188 20.79 27.48 14.07
C ILE A 188 20.12 28.58 13.23
N ASN A 189 20.48 28.69 11.95
CA ASN A 189 19.81 29.56 11.01
C ASN A 189 18.67 28.81 10.29
N LEU A 190 17.43 29.08 10.63
CA LEU A 190 16.24 28.50 9.99
C LEU A 190 15.61 29.52 9.04
N THR A 191 15.45 29.16 7.76
CA THR A 191 14.83 29.99 6.72
C THR A 191 13.52 29.38 6.25
N LEU A 192 12.48 30.21 6.06
CA LEU A 192 11.23 29.83 5.42
C LEU A 192 11.17 30.46 4.02
N GLU A 193 10.92 29.63 3.01
CA GLU A 193 10.70 30.04 1.63
C GLU A 193 9.33 29.53 1.16
N SER A 194 8.52 30.37 0.52
CA SER A 194 7.24 29.97 -0.07
C SER A 194 6.99 30.64 -1.41
N SER A 195 6.60 29.87 -2.42
CA SER A 195 6.07 30.41 -3.68
C SER A 195 4.54 30.64 -3.66
N LEU A 196 3.86 30.26 -2.57
CA LEU A 196 2.45 30.59 -2.32
C LEU A 196 2.31 31.73 -1.30
N ARG A 197 1.27 32.56 -1.47
CA ARG A 197 0.80 33.52 -0.46
C ARG A 197 -0.28 32.97 0.46
N VAL A 198 -1.08 32.02 -0.03
CA VAL A 198 -2.19 31.37 0.69
C VAL A 198 -2.18 29.89 0.29
N ILE A 199 -2.46 29.01 1.25
CA ILE A 199 -2.46 27.56 1.04
C ILE A 199 -3.92 27.07 1.07
N PRO A 200 -4.47 26.51 -0.03
CA PRO A 200 -5.88 26.18 -0.14
C PRO A 200 -6.22 24.85 0.56
N LEU A 201 -6.12 24.84 1.89
CA LEU A 201 -6.41 23.70 2.77
C LEU A 201 -7.28 24.15 3.95
N SER A 202 -8.11 23.25 4.48
CA SER A 202 -8.85 23.50 5.72
C SER A 202 -7.91 23.62 6.92
N SER A 203 -8.38 24.30 7.97
CA SER A 203 -7.55 24.60 9.15
C SER A 203 -6.95 23.34 9.79
N ASP A 204 -7.70 22.23 9.91
CA ASP A 204 -7.17 20.95 10.39
C ASP A 204 -5.98 20.41 9.57
N TYR A 205 -6.03 20.49 8.24
CA TYR A 205 -4.90 20.08 7.39
C TYR A 205 -3.74 21.07 7.49
N GLN A 206 -4.00 22.36 7.67
CA GLN A 206 -2.95 23.35 7.93
C GLN A 206 -2.24 23.09 9.28
N VAL A 207 -2.99 22.81 10.36
CA VAL A 207 -2.41 22.44 11.66
C VAL A 207 -1.66 21.11 11.59
N MET A 208 -2.20 20.09 10.92
CA MET A 208 -1.53 18.81 10.73
C MET A 208 -0.19 18.96 9.99
N LEU A 209 -0.15 19.74 8.91
CA LEU A 209 1.10 20.06 8.20
C LEU A 209 2.08 20.85 9.07
N PHE A 210 1.60 21.80 9.89
CA PHE A 210 2.44 22.52 10.85
C PHE A 210 3.09 21.55 11.84
N ARG A 211 2.37 20.57 12.39
CA ARG A 211 2.94 19.55 13.29
C ARG A 211 4.01 18.69 12.61
N ILE A 212 3.74 18.23 11.38
CA ILE A 212 4.70 17.43 10.59
C ILE A 212 5.99 18.22 10.33
N ILE A 213 5.88 19.50 9.94
CA ILE A 213 7.03 20.37 9.69
C ILE A 213 7.78 20.68 11.00
N GLN A 214 7.06 20.97 12.09
CA GLN A 214 7.60 21.21 13.42
C GLN A 214 8.45 20.02 13.93
N GLU A 215 7.94 18.80 13.80
CA GLU A 215 8.68 17.60 14.22
C GLU A 215 9.83 17.25 13.25
N ALA A 216 9.69 17.53 11.95
CA ALA A 216 10.79 17.39 10.99
C ALA A 216 11.95 18.37 11.30
N ILE A 217 11.64 19.64 11.60
CA ILE A 217 12.63 20.64 12.04
C ILE A 217 13.28 20.17 13.34
N HIS A 218 12.50 19.76 14.35
CA HIS A 218 13.01 19.32 15.63
C HIS A 218 13.96 18.12 15.50
N ASN A 219 13.63 17.13 14.65
CA ASN A 219 14.52 16.00 14.37
C ASN A 219 15.80 16.43 13.63
N ALA A 220 15.72 17.35 12.66
CA ALA A 220 16.91 17.89 11.99
C ALA A 220 17.84 18.63 12.98
N ILE A 221 17.28 19.45 13.87
CA ILE A 221 18.02 20.14 14.95
C ILE A 221 18.72 19.12 15.87
N LYS A 222 17.97 18.10 16.32
CA LYS A 222 18.42 17.14 17.35
C LYS A 222 19.38 16.06 16.82
N HIS A 223 19.22 15.63 15.56
CA HIS A 223 19.91 14.46 15.03
C HIS A 223 20.86 14.74 13.84
N ALA A 224 20.70 15.86 13.11
CA ALA A 224 21.58 16.18 11.97
C ALA A 224 22.70 17.19 12.30
N ASN A 225 22.73 17.76 13.52
CA ASN A 225 23.69 18.79 13.94
C ASN A 225 23.77 19.98 12.94
N ALA A 226 22.63 20.33 12.36
CA ALA A 226 22.54 21.24 11.22
C ALA A 226 22.74 22.70 11.63
N LYS A 227 23.71 23.39 11.04
CA LYS A 227 23.94 24.84 11.26
C LYS A 227 22.92 25.73 10.54
N SER A 228 22.29 25.20 9.48
CA SER A 228 21.26 25.87 8.69
C SER A 228 20.19 24.87 8.27
N ILE A 229 18.93 25.31 8.23
CA ILE A 229 17.78 24.52 7.79
C ILE A 229 16.93 25.42 6.89
N ILE A 230 16.47 24.90 5.75
CA ILE A 230 15.57 25.63 4.83
C ILE A 230 14.27 24.84 4.72
N VAL A 231 13.15 25.49 5.04
CA VAL A 231 11.79 24.98 4.84
C VAL A 231 11.23 25.62 3.59
N GLN A 232 11.05 24.85 2.53
CA GLN A 232 10.61 25.37 1.23
C GLN A 232 9.23 24.83 0.86
N ILE A 233 8.27 25.73 0.64
CA ILE A 233 6.89 25.41 0.29
C ILE A 233 6.66 25.83 -1.17
N GLN A 234 6.42 24.85 -2.04
CA GLN A 234 6.14 25.07 -3.45
C GLN A 234 4.82 24.41 -3.85
N LYS A 235 4.10 25.02 -4.79
CA LYS A 235 3.00 24.35 -5.47
C LYS A 235 3.60 23.31 -6.40
N ALA A 236 3.30 22.03 -6.16
CA ALA A 236 3.64 20.97 -7.11
C ALA A 236 3.00 21.29 -8.46
N THR A 237 3.83 21.66 -9.44
CA THR A 237 3.46 21.60 -10.85
C THR A 237 3.49 20.14 -11.25
N ASN A 238 2.36 19.61 -11.72
CA ASN A 238 2.36 18.31 -12.39
C ASN A 238 3.28 18.44 -13.61
N LEU A 239 4.45 17.78 -13.58
CA LEU A 239 5.27 17.68 -14.79
C LEU A 239 4.44 16.96 -15.85
N SER A 240 4.17 17.64 -16.95
CA SER A 240 3.76 17.02 -18.19
C SER A 240 4.87 16.07 -18.62
N ILE A 241 4.60 14.77 -18.63
CA ILE A 241 5.53 13.76 -19.14
C ILE A 241 5.79 14.05 -20.62
N THR A 242 7.06 14.01 -21.01
CA THR A 242 7.54 13.99 -22.41
C THR A 242 8.80 13.13 -22.43
#